data_AF-A0AAX6IAR4-F1
#
_entry.id   AF-A0AAX6IAR4-F1
#
_cell.length_a   1.000
_cell.length_b   1.000
_cell.length_c   1.000
_cell.angle_alpha   90.00
_cell.angle_beta   90.00
_cell.angle_gamma   90.00
#
_symmetry.space_group_name_H-M   'P 1'
#
loop_
_entity.id
_entity.type
_entity.pdbx_description
1 polymer ?
#
loop_
_entity_poly.entity_id
_entity_poly.type
_entity_poly.pdbx_seq_one_letter_code
_entity_poly.pdbx_strand_id
1 'polypeptide(L)'
;MELQSTSWDALRKQARKFEAQLDEQLNTYRRFVSTKADGSENDLESGIDRLLKQLQQVNSHMQTWVSSGGSEILSHTLNRHREILQDLTQEFNRLRSSLKAKQEHSALLDFREFDRARLDLEEGGDNPEQAPKRASLT
;
A
#
# COMPACT_ATOMS: atom_id res chain seq x y z
N MET A 1 -0.66 -9.18 43.23
CA MET A 1 -0.97 -7.75 42.99
C MET A 1 -0.30 -7.34 41.70
N GLU A 2 -1.12 -7.11 40.70
CA GLU A 2 -0.78 -6.69 39.34
C GLU A 2 -0.42 -5.21 39.33
N LEU A 3 0.69 -4.81 38.71
CA LEU A 3 1.00 -3.38 38.45
C LEU A 3 2.05 -3.14 37.33
N GLN A 4 2.35 -4.12 36.47
CA GLN A 4 3.49 -3.99 35.52
C GLN A 4 3.13 -3.86 34.04
N SER A 5 1.87 -3.66 33.68
CA SER A 5 1.48 -3.40 32.27
C SER A 5 1.81 -1.97 31.80
N THR A 6 2.20 -1.07 32.71
CA THR A 6 2.54 0.34 32.45
C THR A 6 4.00 0.69 32.78
N SER A 7 4.88 -0.31 32.93
CA SER A 7 6.32 -0.05 33.14
C SER A 7 6.99 0.42 31.84
N TRP A 8 8.01 1.29 31.95
CA TRP A 8 8.86 1.69 30.83
C TRP A 8 9.41 0.50 30.03
N ASP A 9 9.81 -0.58 30.71
CA ASP A 9 10.28 -1.79 30.05
C ASP A 9 9.19 -2.49 29.23
N ALA A 10 7.96 -2.51 29.75
CA ALA A 10 6.81 -3.07 29.05
C ALA A 10 6.48 -2.26 27.79
N LEU A 11 6.52 -0.92 27.88
CA LEU A 11 6.34 -0.03 26.73
C LEU A 11 7.41 -0.29 25.65
N ARG A 12 8.69 -0.44 26.04
CA ARG A 12 9.77 -0.74 25.09
C ARG A 12 9.56 -2.08 24.39
N LYS A 13 9.21 -3.13 25.15
CA LYS A 13 8.89 -4.45 24.58
C LYS A 13 7.72 -4.37 23.62
N GLN A 14 6.69 -3.59 23.95
CA GLN A 14 5.53 -3.40 23.09
C GLN A 14 5.89 -2.64 21.80
N ALA A 15 6.69 -1.57 21.89
CA ALA A 15 7.17 -0.85 20.70
C ALA A 15 7.95 -1.78 19.77
N ARG A 16 8.94 -2.52 20.29
CA ARG A 16 9.72 -3.50 19.51
C ARG A 16 8.86 -4.57 18.84
N LYS A 17 7.81 -5.02 19.53
CA LYS A 17 6.86 -5.99 18.97
C LYS A 17 6.09 -5.39 17.79
N PHE A 18 5.58 -4.17 17.91
CA PHE A 18 4.87 -3.52 16.80
C PHE A 18 5.78 -3.18 15.64
N GLU A 19 7.01 -2.73 15.90
CA GLU A 19 8.03 -2.51 14.86
C GLU A 19 8.28 -3.79 14.04
N ALA A 20 8.54 -4.91 14.71
CA ALA A 20 8.77 -6.19 14.04
C ALA A 20 7.55 -6.67 13.22
N GLN A 21 6.34 -6.46 13.75
CA GLN A 21 5.11 -6.79 13.02
C GLN A 21 4.89 -5.89 11.81
N LEU A 22 5.22 -4.59 11.94
CA LEU A 22 5.15 -3.64 10.83
C LEU A 22 6.15 -4.00 9.73
N ASP A 23 7.39 -4.36 10.07
CA ASP A 23 8.39 -4.81 9.10
C ASP A 23 7.91 -6.03 8.29
N GLU A 24 7.34 -7.03 8.97
CA GLU A 24 6.82 -8.24 8.32
C GLU A 24 5.62 -7.94 7.39
N GLN A 25 4.67 -7.13 7.87
CA GLN A 25 3.50 -6.72 7.10
C GLN A 25 3.87 -5.83 5.92
N LEU A 26 4.81 -4.90 6.08
CA LEU A 26 5.30 -4.05 5.00
C LEU A 26 6.05 -4.85 3.94
N ASN A 27 6.83 -5.85 4.34
CA ASN A 27 7.47 -6.75 3.38
C ASN A 27 6.43 -7.55 2.57
N THR A 28 5.37 -8.03 3.22
CA THR A 28 4.25 -8.70 2.56
C THR A 28 3.52 -7.76 1.61
N TYR A 29 3.21 -6.55 2.06
CA TYR A 29 2.57 -5.52 1.25
C TYR A 29 3.44 -5.10 0.05
N ARG A 30 4.77 -4.98 0.23
CA ARG A 30 5.71 -4.71 -0.88
C ARG A 30 5.66 -5.79 -1.97
N ARG A 31 5.55 -7.06 -1.58
CA ARG A 31 5.37 -8.17 -2.52
C ARG A 31 4.02 -8.07 -3.22
N PHE A 32 2.94 -7.79 -2.47
CA PHE A 32 1.61 -7.55 -3.01
C PHE A 32 1.59 -6.45 -4.08
N VAL A 33 2.21 -5.29 -3.79
CA VAL A 33 2.36 -4.17 -4.73
C VAL A 33 3.10 -4.56 -6.01
N SER A 34 3.95 -5.59 -5.95
CA SER A 34 4.73 -6.06 -7.10
C SER A 34 3.95 -7.09 -7.93
N THR A 35 3.15 -7.96 -7.32
CA THR A 35 2.57 -9.13 -7.97
C THR A 35 1.13 -8.97 -8.48
N LYS A 36 0.50 -7.77 -8.34
CA LYS A 36 -0.94 -7.53 -8.64
C LYS A 36 -1.82 -8.60 -7.96
N ALA A 37 -2.08 -8.45 -6.66
CA ALA A 37 -2.90 -9.40 -5.93
C ALA A 37 -4.35 -8.90 -5.74
N ASP A 38 -5.26 -9.87 -5.70
CA ASP A 38 -6.71 -9.76 -5.72
C ASP A 38 -7.27 -9.38 -4.34
N GLY A 39 -8.05 -8.28 -4.28
CA GLY A 39 -9.04 -7.93 -3.25
C GLY A 39 -8.61 -7.73 -1.79
N SER A 40 -7.49 -8.32 -1.40
CA SER A 40 -6.96 -8.42 -0.03
C SER A 40 -6.02 -7.26 0.34
N GLU A 41 -5.90 -6.27 -0.55
CA GLU A 41 -5.18 -5.01 -0.34
C GLU A 41 -5.72 -4.25 0.87
N ASN A 42 -7.04 -4.07 0.94
CA ASN A 42 -7.69 -3.24 1.96
C ASN A 42 -7.48 -3.79 3.37
N ASP A 43 -7.47 -5.12 3.51
CA ASP A 43 -7.24 -5.78 4.80
C ASP A 43 -5.78 -5.61 5.26
N LEU A 44 -4.82 -5.74 4.34
CA LEU A 44 -3.40 -5.50 4.62
C LEU A 44 -3.14 -4.02 4.96
N GLU A 45 -3.69 -3.08 4.18
CA GLU A 45 -3.56 -1.64 4.46
C GLU A 45 -4.15 -1.28 5.82
N SER A 46 -5.36 -1.76 6.13
CA SER A 46 -6.03 -1.50 7.40
C SER A 46 -5.26 -2.12 8.58
N GLY A 47 -4.65 -3.29 8.37
CA GLY A 47 -3.78 -3.94 9.35
C GLY A 47 -2.53 -3.12 9.66
N ILE A 48 -1.84 -2.63 8.63
CA ILE A 48 -0.64 -1.78 8.77
C ILE A 48 -1.00 -0.46 9.45
N ASP A 49 -2.08 0.21 9.02
CA ASP A 49 -2.54 1.47 9.61
C ASP A 49 -2.87 1.31 11.11
N ARG A 50 -3.53 0.21 11.48
CA ARG A 50 -3.80 -0.13 12.88
C ARG A 50 -2.50 -0.29 13.68
N LEU A 51 -1.52 -1.02 13.15
CA LEU A 51 -0.24 -1.22 13.82
C LEU A 51 0.55 0.09 13.99
N LEU A 52 0.55 0.96 12.97
CA LEU A 52 1.16 2.30 13.03
C LEU A 52 0.53 3.15 14.14
N LYS A 53 -0.81 3.18 14.22
CA LYS A 53 -1.55 3.88 15.28
C LYS A 53 -1.23 3.32 16.67
N GLN A 54 -1.10 1.99 16.79
CA GLN A 54 -0.71 1.36 18.06
C GLN A 54 0.72 1.71 18.48
N LEU A 55 1.69 1.71 17.56
CA LEU A 55 3.06 2.14 17.84
C LEU A 55 3.11 3.63 18.21
N GLN A 56 2.35 4.48 17.52
CA GLN A 56 2.20 5.91 17.87
C GLN A 56 1.63 6.11 19.28
N GLN A 57 0.66 5.30 19.69
CA GLN A 57 0.09 5.34 21.04
C GLN A 57 1.15 4.95 22.09
N VAL A 58 1.92 3.89 21.84
CA VAL A 58 3.03 3.49 22.73
C VAL A 58 4.08 4.59 22.85
N ASN A 59 4.47 5.22 21.73
CA ASN A 59 5.41 6.34 21.74
C ASN A 59 4.85 7.56 22.51
N SER A 60 3.55 7.80 22.42
CA SER A 60 2.88 8.84 23.22
C SER A 60 2.91 8.51 24.72
N HIS A 61 2.68 7.25 25.10
CA HIS A 61 2.83 6.82 26.49
C HIS A 61 4.27 6.92 26.98
N MET A 62 5.27 6.55 26.17
CA MET A 62 6.67 6.74 26.52
C MET A 62 7.02 8.23 26.72
N GLN A 63 6.41 9.13 25.95
CA GLN A 63 6.62 10.56 26.11
C GLN A 63 6.18 11.07 27.49
N THR A 64 5.10 10.53 28.07
CA THR A 64 4.67 10.96 29.41
C THR A 64 5.70 10.63 30.48
N TRP A 65 6.40 9.49 30.35
CA TRP A 65 7.52 9.08 31.22
C TRP A 65 8.76 9.96 31.05
N VAL A 66 9.08 10.34 29.81
CA VAL A 66 10.19 11.27 29.55
C VAL A 66 9.88 12.65 30.14
N SER A 67 8.65 13.13 29.95
CA SER A 67 8.20 14.43 30.45
C SER A 67 8.06 14.50 31.97
N SER A 68 7.86 13.38 32.66
CA SER A 68 7.78 13.31 34.13
C SER A 68 9.15 13.33 34.84
N GLY A 69 10.21 13.81 34.17
CA GLY A 69 11.57 13.84 34.71
C GLY A 69 12.41 12.62 34.32
N GLY A 70 12.14 12.01 33.17
CA GLY A 70 12.94 10.90 32.64
C GLY A 70 14.39 11.32 32.35
N SER A 71 15.32 10.38 32.54
CA SER A 71 16.74 10.58 32.21
C SER A 71 16.93 10.76 30.69
N GLU A 72 18.03 11.42 30.31
CA GLU A 72 18.46 11.58 28.91
C GLU A 72 18.44 10.26 28.12
N ILE A 73 18.77 9.14 28.77
CA ILE A 73 18.73 7.80 28.17
C ILE A 73 17.32 7.40 27.71
N LEU A 74 16.29 7.77 28.48
CA LEU A 74 14.90 7.49 28.15
C LEU A 74 14.46 8.36 26.97
N SER A 75 14.88 9.64 26.96
CA SER A 75 14.66 10.56 25.84
C SER A 75 15.27 10.03 24.54
N HIS A 76 16.53 9.58 24.58
CA HIS A 76 17.21 8.98 23.42
C HIS A 76 16.50 7.72 22.92
N THR A 77 16.08 6.86 23.84
CA THR A 77 15.36 5.63 23.50
C THR A 77 14.02 5.96 22.83
N LEU A 78 13.26 6.91 23.37
CA LEU A 78 12.01 7.38 22.75
C LEU A 78 12.27 7.99 21.37
N ASN A 79 13.32 8.80 21.23
CA ASN A 79 13.66 9.40 19.95
C ASN A 79 13.89 8.34 18.89
N ARG A 80 14.60 7.26 19.25
CA ARG A 80 14.82 6.13 18.33
C ARG A 80 13.52 5.47 17.89
N HIS A 81 12.58 5.23 18.81
CA HIS A 81 11.28 4.66 18.47
C HIS A 81 10.43 5.59 17.57
N ARG A 82 10.60 6.92 17.68
CA ARG A 82 9.94 7.89 16.80
C ARG A 82 10.50 7.88 15.38
N GLU A 83 11.82 7.81 15.26
CA GLU A 83 12.50 7.69 13.95
C GLU A 83 12.02 6.42 13.23
N ILE A 84 12.00 5.28 13.93
CA ILE A 84 11.53 4.01 13.36
C ILE A 84 10.06 4.13 12.91
N LEU A 85 9.18 4.68 13.75
CA LEU A 85 7.78 4.91 13.36
C LEU A 85 7.67 5.81 12.12
N GLN A 86 8.48 6.87 12.03
CA GLN A 86 8.52 7.76 10.89
C GLN A 86 8.94 7.03 9.62
N ASP A 87 10.04 6.26 9.67
CA ASP A 87 10.56 5.49 8.54
C ASP A 87 9.52 4.49 8.03
N LEU A 88 8.90 3.72 8.94
CA LEU A 88 7.84 2.75 8.60
C LEU A 88 6.61 3.43 7.98
N THR A 89 6.22 4.60 8.50
CA THR A 89 5.08 5.39 7.97
C THR A 89 5.39 5.91 6.57
N GLN A 90 6.60 6.42 6.35
CA GLN A 90 7.02 6.91 5.04
C GLN A 90 7.08 5.79 4.02
N GLU A 91 7.61 4.62 4.41
CA GLU A 91 7.63 3.46 3.54
C GLU A 91 6.21 3.03 3.14
N PHE A 92 5.30 2.90 4.11
CA PHE A 92 3.92 2.52 3.86
C PHE A 92 3.24 3.44 2.84
N ASN A 93 3.35 4.75 3.05
CA ASN A 93 2.79 5.75 2.14
C ASN A 93 3.39 5.65 0.74
N ARG A 94 4.70 5.43 0.63
CA ARG A 94 5.38 5.24 -0.66
C ARG A 94 4.84 4.02 -1.41
N LEU A 95 4.66 2.90 -0.71
CA LEU A 95 4.13 1.67 -1.30
C LEU A 95 2.68 1.86 -1.77
N ARG A 96 1.84 2.50 -0.96
CA ARG A 96 0.44 2.80 -1.30
C ARG A 96 0.32 3.74 -2.50
N SER A 97 1.14 4.79 -2.57
CA SER A 97 1.21 5.65 -3.76
C SER A 97 1.67 4.89 -5.01
N SER A 98 2.65 3.99 -4.87
CA SER A 98 3.12 3.15 -5.99
C SER A 98 2.03 2.21 -6.50
N LEU A 99 1.24 1.63 -5.60
CA LEU A 99 0.14 0.74 -5.95
C LEU A 99 -0.96 1.48 -6.72
N LYS A 100 -1.40 2.63 -6.19
CA LYS A 100 -2.40 3.47 -6.85
C LYS A 100 -1.97 3.89 -8.26
N ALA A 101 -0.73 4.32 -8.44
CA ALA A 101 -0.21 4.69 -9.76
C ALA A 101 -0.24 3.50 -10.75
N LYS A 102 0.05 2.27 -10.28
CA LYS A 102 -0.04 1.06 -11.13
C LYS A 102 -1.48 0.70 -11.48
N GLN A 103 -2.42 0.88 -10.56
CA GLN A 103 -3.85 0.65 -10.82
C GLN A 103 -4.38 1.63 -11.85
N GLU A 104 -4.07 2.92 -11.70
CA GLU A 104 -4.44 3.97 -12.67
C GLU A 104 -3.86 3.68 -14.06
N HIS A 105 -2.57 3.30 -14.14
CA HIS A 105 -1.95 2.93 -15.42
C HIS A 105 -2.61 1.69 -16.05
N SER A 106 -2.98 0.69 -15.25
CA SER A 106 -3.67 -0.51 -15.75
C SER A 106 -5.06 -0.19 -16.28
N ALA A 107 -5.84 0.66 -15.59
CA ALA A 107 -7.18 1.06 -16.01
C ALA A 107 -7.16 1.86 -17.32
N LEU A 108 -6.16 2.73 -17.51
CA LEU A 108 -5.99 3.47 -18.76
C LEU A 108 -5.61 2.56 -19.94
N LEU A 109 -4.79 1.53 -19.72
CA LEU A 109 -4.47 0.55 -20.77
C LEU A 109 -5.69 -0.28 -21.16
N ASP A 110 -6.44 -0.78 -20.17
CA ASP A 110 -7.66 -1.56 -20.39
C ASP A 110 -8.71 -0.77 -21.19
N PHE A 111 -8.89 0.51 -20.84
CA PHE A 111 -9.76 1.41 -21.60
C PHE A 111 -9.34 1.58 -23.07
N ARG A 112 -8.02 1.75 -23.32
CA ARG A 112 -7.50 1.89 -24.69
C ARG A 112 -7.59 0.60 -25.50
N GLU A 113 -7.37 -0.55 -24.87
CA GLU A 113 -7.54 -1.86 -25.50
C GLU A 113 -9.01 -2.11 -25.86
N PHE A 114 -9.93 -1.74 -24.99
CA PHE A 114 -11.37 -1.79 -25.26
C PHE A 114 -11.78 -0.90 -26.44
N ASP A 115 -11.33 0.36 -26.48
CA ASP A 115 -11.63 1.26 -27.60
C ASP A 115 -11.04 0.76 -28.92
N ARG A 116 -9.83 0.18 -28.90
CA ARG A 116 -9.22 -0.43 -30.09
C ARG A 116 -10.05 -1.60 -30.61
N ALA A 117 -10.45 -2.52 -29.72
CA ALA A 117 -11.27 -3.68 -30.10
C ALA A 117 -12.62 -3.27 -30.70
N ARG A 118 -13.18 -2.12 -30.29
CA ARG A 118 -14.42 -1.59 -30.86
C ARG A 118 -14.24 -1.05 -32.29
N LEU A 119 -13.13 -0.37 -32.57
CA LEU A 119 -12.83 0.13 -33.92
C LEU A 119 -12.59 -1.00 -34.92
N ASP A 120 -11.87 -2.06 -34.50
CA ASP A 120 -11.61 -3.24 -35.35
C ASP A 120 -12.91 -4.01 -35.71
N LEU A 121 -14.01 -3.85 -34.96
CA LEU A 121 -15.29 -4.50 -35.23
C LEU A 121 -16.18 -3.72 -36.21
N GLU A 122 -16.04 -2.39 -36.29
CA GLU A 122 -16.82 -1.55 -37.23
C GLU A 122 -16.21 -1.50 -38.65
N GLU A 123 -14.93 -1.87 -38.84
CA GLU A 123 -14.26 -1.86 -40.15
C GLU A 123 -14.48 -3.14 -41.01
N GLY A 124 -15.18 -4.15 -40.47
CA GLY A 124 -15.48 -5.41 -41.17
C GLY A 124 -16.77 -5.41 -42.03
N GLY A 125 -17.46 -4.27 -42.16
CA GLY A 125 -18.84 -4.19 -42.66
C GLY A 125 -19.04 -3.71 -44.11
N ASP A 126 -18.02 -3.23 -44.82
CA ASP A 126 -18.21 -2.66 -46.17
C ASP A 126 -17.34 -3.39 -47.21
N ASN A 127 -17.89 -4.47 -47.79
CA ASN A 127 -17.50 -4.89 -49.13
C ASN A 127 -18.73 -4.77 -50.05
N PRO A 128 -18.96 -3.59 -50.64
CA PRO A 128 -20.00 -3.40 -51.62
C PRO A 128 -19.64 -4.13 -52.91
N GLU A 129 -20.65 -4.77 -53.50
CA GLU A 129 -20.76 -5.19 -54.89
C GLU A 129 -19.62 -4.75 -55.82
N GLN A 130 -18.84 -5.73 -56.28
CA GLN A 130 -18.11 -5.62 -57.54
C GLN A 130 -18.60 -6.70 -58.53
N ALA A 131 -19.80 -6.49 -59.07
CA ALA A 131 -20.15 -6.91 -60.43
C ALA A 131 -20.42 -5.61 -61.21
N PRO A 132 -20.03 -5.45 -62.50
CA PRO A 132 -20.07 -6.49 -63.54
C PRO A 132 -18.79 -6.56 -64.41
N LYS A 133 -18.45 -7.75 -64.91
CA LYS A 133 -17.52 -7.89 -66.05
C LYS A 133 -18.27 -8.32 -67.30
N ARG A 134 -18.10 -7.48 -68.32
CA ARG A 134 -18.58 -7.49 -69.71
C ARG A 134 -18.48 -8.87 -70.38
N ALA A 135 -19.43 -9.19 -71.26
CA ALA A 135 -19.15 -9.89 -72.52
C ALA A 135 -20.21 -9.55 -73.57
N SER A 136 -19.72 -9.31 -74.79
CA SER A 136 -20.39 -8.78 -75.97
C SER A 136 -21.11 -9.86 -76.81
N LEU A 137 -21.85 -9.38 -77.82
CA LEU A 137 -22.29 -10.07 -79.05
C LEU A 137 -23.36 -11.16 -78.85
N THR A 138 -24.46 -11.24 -79.60
CA THR A 138 -24.68 -11.02 -81.04
C THR A 138 -26.11 -10.55 -81.30
#